data_AF-A0A958J0S4-F1
#
_entry.id   AF-A0A958J0S4-F1
#
_cell.length_a   1.000
_cell.length_b   1.000
_cell.length_c   1.000
_cell.angle_alpha   90.00
_cell.angle_beta   90.00
_cell.angle_gamma   90.00
#
_symmetry.space_group_name_H-M   'P 1'
#
loop_
_entity.id
_entity.type
_entity.pdbx_description
1 polymer ?
#
loop_
_entity_poly.entity_id
_entity_poly.type
_entity_poly.pdbx_seq_one_letter_code
_entity_poly.pdbx_strand_id
1 'polypeptide(L)'
;MNRSIDRHKELMMKQIDGEISPGEAQELAEILSENPELQSEYNMLKTAKEKAQTMKSHHLPELVWEDYWGKLYNRMERGIAWILVSIGAILVLGYALWEFLSQLMADSTMPVALRFGIFALFFGALILIFSVFREKILLRKHDKYKEIQR
;
A
#
# COMPACT_ATOMS: atom_id res chain seq x y z
N MET A 1 -42.44 15.78 -23.84
CA MET A 1 -41.70 16.00 -22.56
C MET A 1 -42.41 17.12 -21.82
N ASN A 2 -42.98 16.82 -20.66
CA ASN A 2 -43.92 17.70 -19.95
C ASN A 2 -43.13 18.60 -18.98
N ARG A 3 -42.81 19.82 -19.41
CA ARG A 3 -41.89 20.75 -18.70
C ARG A 3 -42.26 21.01 -17.23
N SER A 4 -43.53 20.88 -16.87
CA SER A 4 -43.99 21.04 -15.48
C SER A 4 -43.50 19.91 -14.57
N ILE A 5 -43.53 18.65 -15.03
CA ILE A 5 -43.08 17.49 -14.25
C ILE A 5 -41.57 17.59 -13.95
N ASP A 6 -40.80 18.10 -14.90
CA ASP A 6 -39.35 18.28 -14.74
C ASP A 6 -39.03 19.35 -13.67
N ARG A 7 -39.82 20.44 -13.60
CA ARG A 7 -39.67 21.50 -12.60
C ARG A 7 -39.98 21.02 -11.18
N HIS A 8 -41.05 20.25 -10.99
CA HIS A 8 -41.41 19.70 -9.69
C HIS A 8 -40.28 18.82 -9.12
N LYS A 9 -39.68 17.98 -9.97
CA LYS A 9 -38.56 17.10 -9.60
C LYS A 9 -37.30 17.88 -9.26
N GLU A 10 -37.00 18.91 -10.05
CA GLU A 10 -35.87 19.82 -9.78
C GLU A 10 -36.00 20.47 -8.40
N LEU A 11 -37.18 21.01 -8.07
CA LEU A 11 -37.45 21.66 -6.78
C LEU A 11 -37.34 20.68 -5.61
N MET A 12 -37.89 19.47 -5.74
CA MET A 12 -37.76 18.42 -4.73
C MET A 12 -36.29 18.06 -4.46
N MET A 13 -35.48 17.91 -5.52
CA MET A 13 -34.05 17.62 -5.38
C MET A 13 -33.29 18.77 -4.73
N LYS A 14 -33.52 20.02 -5.15
CA LYS A 14 -32.92 21.21 -4.51
C LYS A 14 -33.25 21.30 -3.02
N GLN A 15 -34.51 21.06 -2.66
CA GLN A 15 -34.95 21.07 -1.25
C GLN A 15 -34.25 19.97 -0.44
N ILE A 16 -34.14 18.78 -1.02
CA ILE A 16 -33.49 17.64 -0.36
C ILE A 16 -32.02 17.93 -0.17
N ASP A 17 -31.33 18.48 -1.17
CA ASP A 17 -29.89 18.79 -1.11
C ASP A 17 -29.56 20.07 -0.32
N GLY A 18 -30.56 20.91 -0.04
CA GLY A 18 -30.41 22.15 0.73
C GLY A 18 -30.01 23.36 -0.12
N GLU A 19 -30.17 23.26 -1.44
CA GLU A 19 -29.81 24.30 -2.43
C GLU A 19 -31.01 25.15 -2.87
N ILE A 20 -32.17 24.94 -2.25
CA ILE A 20 -33.40 25.65 -2.60
C ILE A 20 -33.39 27.10 -2.11
N SER A 21 -33.83 28.02 -2.96
CA SER A 21 -34.03 29.43 -2.57
C SER A 21 -35.36 29.66 -1.84
N PRO A 22 -35.53 30.75 -1.08
CA PRO A 22 -36.78 31.01 -0.35
C PRO A 22 -38.03 31.10 -1.23
N GLY A 23 -37.91 31.65 -2.45
CA GLY A 23 -39.01 31.72 -3.41
C GLY A 23 -39.38 30.35 -3.99
N GLU A 24 -38.38 29.52 -4.29
CA GLU A 24 -38.58 28.15 -4.77
C GLU A 24 -39.14 27.23 -3.68
N ALA A 25 -38.80 27.46 -2.41
CA ALA A 25 -39.34 26.71 -1.28
C ALA A 25 -40.85 26.97 -1.09
N GLN A 26 -41.28 28.22 -1.32
CA GLN A 26 -42.70 28.58 -1.30
C GLN A 26 -43.46 27.97 -2.49
N GLU A 27 -42.87 28.04 -3.70
CA GLU A 27 -43.37 27.36 -4.91
C GLU A 27 -43.58 25.85 -4.64
N LEU A 28 -42.57 25.18 -4.08
CA LEU A 28 -42.63 23.76 -3.76
C LEU A 28 -43.70 23.46 -2.69
N ALA A 29 -43.86 24.31 -1.67
CA ALA A 29 -44.87 24.12 -0.63
C ALA A 29 -46.30 24.19 -1.20
N GLU A 30 -46.56 25.10 -2.13
CA GLU A 30 -47.84 25.21 -2.84
C GLU A 30 -48.11 23.94 -3.65
N ILE A 31 -47.15 23.49 -4.46
CA ILE A 31 -47.24 22.26 -5.26
C ILE A 31 -47.53 21.02 -4.41
N LEU A 32 -46.82 20.88 -3.27
CA LEU A 32 -47.00 19.73 -2.38
C LEU A 32 -48.34 19.77 -1.64
N SER A 33 -48.95 20.96 -1.48
CA SER A 33 -50.27 21.11 -0.88
C SER A 33 -51.40 20.78 -1.85
N GLU A 34 -51.19 21.01 -3.15
CA GLU A 34 -52.17 20.76 -4.20
C GLU A 34 -52.21 19.29 -4.65
N ASN A 35 -51.10 18.54 -4.50
CA ASN A 35 -51.00 17.17 -4.99
C ASN A 35 -50.46 16.17 -3.93
N PRO A 36 -51.33 15.32 -3.37
CA PRO A 36 -50.95 14.28 -2.41
C PRO A 36 -49.95 13.23 -2.96
N GLU A 37 -49.94 12.96 -4.26
CA GLU A 37 -49.01 12.00 -4.87
C GLU A 37 -47.57 12.52 -4.85
N LEU A 38 -47.38 13.81 -5.16
CA LEU A 38 -46.07 14.47 -5.10
C LEU A 38 -45.54 14.56 -3.67
N GLN A 39 -46.44 14.75 -2.70
CA GLN A 39 -46.08 14.72 -1.28
C GLN A 39 -45.52 13.35 -0.86
N SER A 40 -46.12 12.26 -1.36
CA SER A 40 -45.62 10.91 -1.12
C SER A 40 -44.23 10.69 -1.74
N GLU A 41 -44.03 11.15 -3.00
CA GLU A 41 -42.74 11.05 -3.70
C GLU A 41 -41.63 11.81 -2.96
N TYR A 42 -41.91 13.04 -2.52
CA TYR A 42 -40.98 13.86 -1.73
C TYR A 42 -40.58 13.18 -0.41
N ASN A 43 -41.54 12.59 0.30
CA ASN A 43 -41.28 11.88 1.56
C ASN A 43 -40.41 10.63 1.36
N MET A 44 -40.58 9.91 0.25
CA MET A 44 -39.72 8.77 -0.09
C MET A 44 -38.27 9.21 -0.31
N LEU A 45 -38.06 10.27 -1.09
CA LEU A 45 -36.73 10.80 -1.37
C LEU A 45 -36.05 11.32 -0.09
N LYS A 46 -36.79 12.01 0.78
CA LYS A 46 -36.29 12.45 2.10
C LYS A 46 -35.85 11.27 2.97
N THR A 47 -36.67 10.22 3.06
CA THR A 47 -36.34 9.00 3.82
C THR A 47 -35.11 8.29 3.25
N ALA A 48 -34.94 8.27 1.93
CA ALA A 48 -33.77 7.69 1.28
C ALA A 48 -32.48 8.46 1.62
N LYS A 49 -32.54 9.81 1.62
CA LYS A 49 -31.40 10.66 2.04
C LYS A 49 -31.02 10.41 3.50
N GLU A 50 -32.00 10.35 4.40
CA GLU A 50 -31.76 10.09 5.84
C GLU A 50 -31.08 8.73 6.07
N LYS A 51 -31.53 7.68 5.37
CA LYS A 51 -30.89 6.35 5.42
C LYS A 51 -29.49 6.34 4.81
N ALA A 52 -29.27 7.06 3.72
CA ALA A 52 -27.93 7.18 3.13
C ALA A 52 -26.96 7.95 4.05
N GLN A 53 -27.45 8.98 4.76
CA GLN A 53 -26.67 9.72 5.74
C GLN A 53 -26.27 8.85 6.94
N THR A 54 -27.17 8.02 7.46
CA THR A 54 -26.83 7.10 8.57
C THR A 54 -25.80 6.04 8.17
N MET A 55 -25.79 5.60 6.90
CA MET A 55 -24.71 4.75 6.38
C MET A 55 -23.38 5.51 6.23
N LYS A 56 -23.42 6.79 5.84
CA LYS A 56 -22.24 7.63 5.70
C LYS A 56 -21.60 8.01 7.05
N SER A 57 -22.35 7.88 8.15
CA SER A 57 -21.88 8.11 9.53
C SER A 57 -20.99 7.00 10.08
N HIS A 58 -20.64 5.96 9.31
CA HIS A 58 -19.48 5.11 9.62
C HIS A 58 -18.19 5.90 9.33
N HIS A 59 -17.94 6.89 10.18
CA HIS A 59 -16.66 7.59 10.27
C HIS A 59 -15.57 6.53 10.48
N LEU A 60 -14.64 6.41 9.54
CA LEU A 60 -13.42 5.63 9.73
C LEU A 60 -12.73 6.16 11.01
N PRO A 61 -12.53 5.33 12.05
CA PRO A 61 -11.96 5.81 13.30
C PRO A 61 -10.49 6.19 13.04
N GLU A 62 -10.09 7.36 13.52
CA GLU A 62 -8.71 7.88 13.42
C GLU A 62 -7.65 6.89 13.94
N LEU A 63 -8.05 5.94 14.81
CA LEU A 63 -7.25 4.78 15.25
C LEU A 63 -6.73 3.89 14.11
N VAL A 64 -7.45 3.79 12.99
CA VAL A 64 -6.99 3.01 11.82
C VAL A 64 -5.86 3.73 11.09
N TRP A 65 -5.78 5.05 11.21
CA TRP A 65 -4.76 5.84 10.54
C TRP A 65 -3.38 5.68 11.19
N GLU A 66 -3.29 5.75 12.52
CA GLU A 66 -2.01 5.59 13.23
C GLU A 66 -1.41 4.19 13.09
N ASP A 67 -2.22 3.15 13.22
CA ASP A 67 -1.76 1.76 13.14
C ASP A 67 -1.32 1.37 11.71
N TYR A 68 -1.98 1.95 10.70
CA TYR A 68 -1.61 1.75 9.29
C TYR A 68 -0.26 2.41 8.96
N TRP A 69 -0.06 3.66 9.39
CA TRP A 69 1.21 4.37 9.18
C TRP A 69 2.36 3.72 9.95
N GLY A 70 2.16 3.31 11.21
CA GLY A 70 3.21 2.66 12.01
C GLY A 70 3.68 1.32 11.43
N LYS A 71 2.77 0.49 10.93
CA LYS A 71 3.12 -0.81 10.32
C LYS A 71 3.75 -0.67 8.94
N LEU A 72 3.32 0.31 8.15
CA LEU A 72 3.88 0.56 6.83
C LEU A 72 5.28 1.20 6.92
N TYR A 73 5.44 2.21 7.77
CA TYR A 73 6.71 2.94 7.93
C TYR A 73 7.82 2.03 8.45
N ASN A 74 7.56 1.26 9.52
CA ASN A 74 8.56 0.37 10.10
C ASN A 74 8.95 -0.79 9.16
N ARG A 75 8.08 -1.20 8.24
CA ARG A 75 8.42 -2.25 7.24
C ARG A 75 9.23 -1.68 6.08
N MET A 76 8.90 -0.47 5.63
CA MET A 76 9.60 0.20 4.54
C MET A 76 11.01 0.62 4.97
N GLU A 77 11.16 1.20 6.16
CA GLU A 77 12.46 1.63 6.69
C GLU A 77 13.45 0.48 6.75
N ARG A 78 13.03 -0.68 7.31
CA ARG A 78 13.87 -1.88 7.37
C ARG A 78 14.21 -2.41 5.98
N GLY A 79 13.24 -2.43 5.05
CA GLY A 79 13.49 -2.87 3.68
C GLY A 79 14.53 -2.01 2.97
N ILE A 80 14.38 -0.68 3.05
CA ILE A 80 15.28 0.29 2.43
C ILE A 80 16.67 0.24 3.08
N ALA A 81 16.73 0.15 4.42
CA ALA A 81 17.99 0.02 5.14
C ALA A 81 18.76 -1.25 4.70
N TRP A 82 18.09 -2.40 4.60
CA TRP A 82 18.73 -3.63 4.12
C TRP A 82 19.20 -3.55 2.67
N ILE A 83 18.45 -2.87 1.80
CA ILE A 83 18.87 -2.64 0.41
C ILE A 83 20.14 -1.79 0.37
N LEU A 84 20.15 -0.64 1.07
CA LEU A 84 21.31 0.25 1.12
C LEU A 84 22.54 -0.44 1.72
N VAL A 85 22.37 -1.16 2.83
CA VAL A 85 23.45 -1.93 3.47
C VAL A 85 23.98 -3.01 2.53
N SER A 86 23.10 -3.73 1.81
CA SER A 86 23.52 -4.76 0.86
C SER A 86 24.32 -4.17 -0.30
N ILE A 87 23.87 -3.05 -0.86
CA ILE A 87 24.58 -2.36 -1.94
C ILE A 87 25.95 -1.89 -1.46
N GLY A 88 26.01 -1.23 -0.29
CA GLY A 88 27.26 -0.79 0.31
C GLY A 88 28.21 -1.96 0.58
N ALA A 89 27.71 -3.06 1.14
CA ALA A 89 28.50 -4.26 1.39
C ALA A 89 29.05 -4.86 0.10
N ILE A 90 28.25 -4.95 -0.97
CA ILE A 90 28.70 -5.47 -2.27
C ILE A 90 29.81 -4.60 -2.85
N LEU A 91 29.67 -3.27 -2.81
CA LEU A 91 30.68 -2.35 -3.33
C LEU A 91 31.99 -2.43 -2.54
N VAL A 92 31.90 -2.40 -1.20
CA VAL A 92 33.08 -2.45 -0.32
C VAL A 92 33.78 -3.80 -0.42
N LEU A 93 33.04 -4.91 -0.30
CA LEU A 93 33.63 -6.25 -0.39
C LEU A 93 34.17 -6.54 -1.79
N GLY A 94 33.48 -6.10 -2.84
CA GLY A 94 33.93 -6.25 -4.22
C GLY A 94 35.22 -5.50 -4.49
N TYR A 95 35.30 -4.23 -4.05
CA TYR A 95 36.53 -3.44 -4.18
C TYR A 95 37.68 -3.99 -3.34
N ALA A 96 37.43 -4.32 -2.07
CA ALA A 96 38.44 -4.89 -1.18
C ALA A 96 38.98 -6.22 -1.72
N LEU A 97 38.10 -7.06 -2.28
CA LEU A 97 38.51 -8.31 -2.91
C LEU A 97 39.35 -8.07 -4.16
N TRP A 98 38.93 -7.16 -5.03
CA TRP A 98 39.68 -6.79 -6.22
C TRP A 98 41.08 -6.28 -5.86
N GLU A 99 41.17 -5.38 -4.88
CA GLU A 99 42.43 -4.81 -4.40
C GLU A 99 43.33 -5.90 -3.81
N PHE A 100 42.78 -6.77 -2.96
CA PHE A 100 43.51 -7.89 -2.37
C PHE A 100 44.07 -8.82 -3.45
N LEU A 101 43.25 -9.23 -4.42
CA LEU A 101 43.70 -10.10 -5.52
C LEU A 101 44.75 -9.41 -6.41
N SER A 102 44.59 -8.11 -6.65
CA SER A 102 45.51 -7.31 -7.45
C SER A 102 46.88 -7.20 -6.79
N GLN A 103 46.92 -6.91 -5.48
CA GLN A 103 48.17 -6.87 -4.71
C GLN A 103 48.83 -8.24 -4.64
N LEU A 104 48.05 -9.29 -4.45
CA LEU A 104 48.55 -10.67 -4.38
C LEU A 104 49.12 -11.14 -5.73
N MET A 105 48.61 -10.62 -6.84
CA MET A 105 49.14 -10.82 -8.20
C MET A 105 50.39 -9.99 -8.48
N ALA A 106 50.47 -8.76 -7.98
CA ALA A 106 51.58 -7.85 -8.18
C ALA A 106 52.82 -8.21 -7.34
N ASP A 107 52.64 -8.88 -6.21
CA ASP A 107 53.75 -9.28 -5.35
C ASP A 107 54.53 -10.47 -5.96
N SER A 108 55.71 -10.17 -6.51
CA SER A 108 56.62 -11.14 -7.14
C SER A 108 57.45 -11.93 -6.13
N THR A 109 57.40 -11.57 -4.85
CA THR A 109 58.16 -12.26 -3.78
C THR A 109 57.46 -13.50 -3.26
N MET A 110 56.16 -13.65 -3.54
CA MET A 110 55.34 -14.76 -3.03
C MET A 110 55.51 -16.04 -3.87
N PRO A 111 55.75 -17.22 -3.25
CA PRO A 111 55.80 -18.49 -3.96
C PRO A 111 54.50 -18.78 -4.72
N VAL A 112 54.63 -19.24 -5.98
CA VAL A 112 53.51 -19.53 -6.88
C VAL A 112 52.53 -20.54 -6.27
N ALA A 113 53.03 -21.54 -5.54
CA ALA A 113 52.19 -22.53 -4.86
C ALA A 113 51.28 -21.91 -3.78
N LEU A 114 51.78 -20.92 -3.03
CA LEU A 114 50.99 -20.22 -2.00
C LEU A 114 49.90 -19.36 -2.65
N ARG A 115 50.22 -18.69 -3.76
CA ARG A 115 49.26 -17.92 -4.56
C ARG A 115 48.09 -18.79 -5.01
N PHE A 116 48.37 -19.95 -5.63
CA PHE A 116 47.31 -20.89 -6.02
C PHE A 116 46.54 -21.47 -4.83
N GLY A 117 47.21 -21.73 -3.70
CA GLY A 117 46.56 -22.18 -2.47
C GLY A 117 45.54 -21.18 -1.94
N ILE A 118 45.87 -19.88 -1.95
CA ILE A 118 44.97 -18.80 -1.52
C ILE A 118 43.77 -18.69 -2.48
N PHE A 119 43.99 -18.75 -3.79
CA PHE A 119 42.88 -18.77 -4.76
C PHE A 119 41.98 -19.99 -4.57
N ALA A 120 42.54 -21.19 -4.41
CA ALA A 120 41.77 -22.42 -4.20
C ALA A 120 40.94 -22.33 -2.91
N LEU A 121 41.51 -21.79 -1.83
CA LEU A 121 40.80 -21.60 -0.56
C LEU A 121 39.67 -20.57 -0.70
N PHE A 122 39.93 -19.44 -1.37
CA PHE A 122 38.93 -18.40 -1.59
C PHE A 122 37.75 -18.89 -2.44
N PHE A 123 38.03 -19.51 -3.60
CA PHE A 123 37.00 -20.08 -4.46
C PHE A 123 36.25 -21.23 -3.79
N GLY A 124 36.95 -22.09 -3.04
CA GLY A 124 36.32 -23.15 -2.24
C GLY A 124 35.36 -22.59 -1.20
N ALA A 125 35.75 -21.54 -0.49
CA ALA A 125 34.88 -20.86 0.48
C ALA A 125 33.65 -20.22 -0.20
N LEU A 126 33.83 -19.56 -1.35
CA LEU A 126 32.70 -19.03 -2.12
C LEU A 126 31.73 -20.14 -2.53
N ILE A 127 32.23 -21.26 -3.08
CA ILE A 127 31.40 -22.41 -3.46
C ILE A 127 30.61 -22.94 -2.27
N LEU A 128 31.24 -23.07 -1.09
CA LEU A 128 30.57 -23.49 0.14
C LEU A 128 29.46 -22.51 0.56
N ILE A 129 29.75 -21.21 0.55
CA ILE A 129 28.75 -20.17 0.87
C ILE A 129 27.56 -20.26 -0.09
N PHE A 130 27.81 -20.36 -1.40
CA PHE A 130 26.74 -20.49 -2.40
C PHE A 130 25.96 -21.80 -2.26
N SER A 131 26.62 -22.91 -1.90
CA SER A 131 25.97 -24.19 -1.65
C SER A 131 24.97 -24.10 -0.48
N VAL A 132 25.42 -23.57 0.65
CA VAL A 132 24.57 -23.37 1.84
C VAL A 132 23.47 -22.35 1.57
N PHE A 133 23.77 -21.27 0.86
CA PHE A 133 22.78 -20.25 0.49
C PHE A 133 21.67 -20.83 -0.40
N ARG A 134 22.04 -21.64 -1.40
CA ARG A 134 21.09 -22.36 -2.26
C ARG A 134 20.21 -23.31 -1.45
N GLU A 135 20.80 -24.08 -0.55
CA GLU A 135 20.10 -25.03 0.32
C GLU A 135 19.09 -24.31 1.23
N LYS A 136 19.51 -23.22 1.91
CA LYS A 136 18.60 -22.41 2.74
C LYS A 136 17.46 -21.76 1.97
N ILE A 137 17.70 -21.29 0.74
CA ILE A 137 16.63 -20.71 -0.10
C ILE A 137 15.61 -21.77 -0.51
N LEU A 138 16.07 -22.97 -0.86
CA LEU A 138 15.19 -24.08 -1.24
C LEU A 138 14.34 -24.56 -0.06
N LEU A 139 14.94 -24.70 1.13
CA LEU A 139 14.25 -25.07 2.37
C LEU A 139 13.20 -24.03 2.76
N ARG A 140 13.51 -22.73 2.67
CA ARG A 140 12.57 -21.65 3.00
C ARG A 140 11.33 -21.61 2.10
N LYS A 141 11.40 -22.17 0.88
CA LYS A 141 10.26 -22.27 -0.05
C LYS A 141 9.39 -23.52 0.17
N HIS A 142 9.93 -24.59 0.78
CA HIS A 142 9.23 -25.87 0.97
C HIS A 142 8.94 -26.21 2.43
N ASP A 143 9.13 -25.27 3.36
CA ASP A 143 8.88 -25.52 4.77
C ASP A 143 7.38 -25.58 5.08
N LYS A 144 6.85 -26.82 5.14
CA LYS A 144 5.44 -27.16 5.42
C LYS A 144 4.99 -26.75 6.83
N TYR A 145 5.92 -26.41 7.73
CA TYR A 145 5.63 -26.12 9.14
C TYR A 145 5.69 -24.63 9.50
N LYS A 146 5.79 -23.74 8.50
CA LYS A 146 5.91 -22.30 8.69
C LYS A 146 4.69 -21.64 9.36
N GLU A 147 3.56 -22.34 9.41
CA GLU A 147 2.30 -21.85 9.99
C GLU A 147 2.00 -22.36 11.40
N ILE A 148 2.84 -23.22 11.99
CA ILE A 148 2.62 -23.66 13.37
C ILE A 148 3.16 -22.59 14.32
N GLN A 149 2.26 -21.71 14.76
CA GLN A 149 2.47 -20.86 15.93
C GLN A 149 2.43 -21.74 17.19
N ARG A 150 3.42 -21.56 18.08
CA ARG A 150 3.44 -22.16 19.43
C ARG A 150 2.72 -21.25 20.41
#